data_AF-A0A450XT86-F1
#
_entry.id   AF-A0A450XT86-F1
#
_cell.length_a   1.000
_cell.length_b   1.000
_cell.length_c   1.000
_cell.angle_alpha   90.00
_cell.angle_beta   90.00
_cell.angle_gamma   90.00
#
_symmetry.space_group_name_H-M   'P 1'
#
loop_
_entity.id
_entity.type
_entity.pdbx_description
1 polymer ?
#
loop_
_entity_poly.entity_id
_entity_poly.type
_entity_poly.pdbx_seq_one_letter_code
_entity_poly.pdbx_strand_id
1 'polypeptide(L)'
;MTNKQNLDISFDRQAFRTEVKARLEEINAPRRAAAFAARVALATLPGLAEQTENKGFLWYWQEEDRERHLLVVCHALQLAWSLTVDHVPGLRADAKAADVVRTVAARARVAIVAIVAADAIDAAVARATRAARAAATDAAVVAVTFDHRLMDWIRAELTRLAKARNADAYLRAADPVPEHPLQAPFLAGLRGIPSFEYWADWFQDRFENKPIDREILKKSVRLPEEIRVQGPRAINRYLADLAEKEEKIKRVRAIFIGNGEAGKTSLIQALNGEAVTEGGTDMTYGIAISEWPVRARSLPPTSGTSAAR
;
A
#
# COMPACT_ATOMS: atom_id res chain seq x y z
N MET A 1 24.07 8.05 -49.82
CA MET A 1 22.91 7.14 -49.77
C MET A 1 23.22 6.04 -48.78
N THR A 2 22.75 6.18 -47.55
CA THR A 2 22.92 5.16 -46.51
C THR A 2 21.53 4.80 -46.00
N ASN A 3 21.09 3.60 -46.38
CA ASN A 3 19.82 3.00 -46.02
C ASN A 3 19.69 2.92 -44.49
N LYS A 4 18.88 3.81 -43.89
CA LYS A 4 18.28 3.54 -42.59
C LYS A 4 17.20 2.48 -42.83
N GLN A 5 17.55 1.22 -42.56
CA GLN A 5 16.55 0.18 -42.38
C GLN A 5 15.70 0.56 -41.16
N ASN A 6 14.58 1.22 -41.41
CA ASN A 6 13.43 1.22 -40.50
C ASN A 6 12.92 -0.22 -40.45
N LEU A 7 13.49 -1.03 -39.54
CA LEU A 7 12.81 -2.19 -38.99
C LEU A 7 11.82 -1.67 -37.94
N ASP A 8 10.82 -0.94 -38.42
CA ASP A 8 9.60 -0.65 -37.66
C ASP A 8 8.78 -1.94 -37.68
N ILE A 9 9.14 -2.88 -36.79
CA ILE A 9 8.27 -4.01 -36.47
C ILE A 9 7.06 -3.38 -35.80
N SER A 10 6.04 -3.07 -36.62
CA SER A 10 4.75 -2.59 -36.16
C SER A 10 4.26 -3.48 -35.03
N PHE A 11 4.28 -2.95 -33.82
CA PHE A 11 3.77 -3.65 -32.65
C PHE A 11 2.25 -3.78 -32.77
N ASP A 12 1.76 -5.00 -32.98
CA ASP A 12 0.32 -5.26 -32.93
C ASP A 12 -0.18 -5.30 -31.48
N ARG A 13 -0.61 -4.14 -31.01
CA ARG A 13 -1.21 -3.94 -29.68
C ARG A 13 -2.41 -4.85 -29.42
N GLN A 14 -3.22 -5.12 -30.44
CA GLN A 14 -4.44 -5.90 -30.28
C GLN A 14 -4.13 -7.40 -30.20
N ALA A 15 -3.16 -7.87 -30.99
CA ALA A 15 -2.65 -9.24 -30.87
C ALA A 15 -2.06 -9.47 -29.48
N PHE A 16 -1.20 -8.56 -28.99
CA PHE A 16 -0.62 -8.68 -27.65
C PHE A 16 -1.67 -8.63 -26.54
N ARG A 17 -2.67 -7.73 -26.64
CA ARG A 17 -3.81 -7.69 -25.72
C ARG A 17 -4.53 -9.03 -25.66
N THR A 18 -4.76 -9.64 -26.83
CA THR A 18 -5.46 -10.92 -26.96
C THR A 18 -4.64 -12.06 -26.36
N GLU A 19 -3.32 -12.07 -26.60
CA GLU A 19 -2.37 -13.03 -26.00
C GLU A 19 -2.42 -12.98 -24.46
N VAL A 20 -2.26 -11.78 -23.88
CA VAL A 20 -2.26 -11.60 -22.42
C VAL A 20 -3.61 -12.00 -21.81
N LYS A 21 -4.72 -11.62 -22.46
CA LYS A 21 -6.06 -11.97 -22.03
C LYS A 21 -6.26 -13.49 -22.00
N ALA A 22 -5.90 -14.19 -23.07
CA ALA A 22 -6.03 -15.64 -23.17
C ALA A 22 -5.24 -16.37 -22.07
N ARG A 23 -3.98 -15.99 -21.85
CA ARG A 23 -3.14 -16.57 -20.78
C ARG A 23 -3.72 -16.35 -19.38
N LEU A 24 -4.26 -15.16 -19.10
CA LEU A 24 -4.89 -14.87 -17.81
C LEU A 24 -6.23 -15.60 -17.63
N GLU A 25 -6.95 -15.87 -18.72
CA GLU A 25 -8.16 -16.69 -18.73
C GLU A 25 -7.86 -18.15 -18.40
N GLU A 26 -6.81 -18.72 -18.99
CA GLU A 26 -6.31 -20.08 -18.70
C GLU A 26 -5.87 -20.23 -17.24
N ILE A 27 -5.10 -19.27 -16.71
CA ILE A 27 -4.61 -19.30 -15.32
C ILE A 27 -5.75 -19.28 -14.29
N ASN A 28 -6.88 -18.65 -14.65
CA ASN A 28 -8.11 -18.57 -13.88
C ASN A 28 -7.94 -18.32 -12.37
N ALA A 29 -7.10 -17.35 -11.99
CA ALA A 29 -6.85 -17.05 -10.58
C ALA A 29 -6.82 -15.53 -10.34
N PRO A 30 -7.89 -14.93 -9.77
CA PRO A 30 -8.00 -13.47 -9.60
C PRO A 30 -6.86 -12.88 -8.79
N ARG A 31 -6.46 -13.54 -7.69
CA ARG A 31 -5.36 -13.05 -6.84
C ARG A 31 -4.01 -13.04 -7.56
N ARG A 32 -3.74 -14.07 -8.38
CA ARG A 32 -2.54 -14.12 -9.23
C ARG A 32 -2.58 -13.02 -10.30
N ALA A 33 -3.73 -12.84 -10.96
CA ALA A 33 -3.91 -11.75 -11.93
C ALA A 33 -3.69 -10.37 -11.31
N ALA A 34 -4.20 -10.12 -10.10
CA ALA A 34 -3.97 -8.87 -9.38
C ALA A 34 -2.49 -8.65 -9.03
N ALA A 35 -1.79 -9.69 -8.54
CA ALA A 35 -0.35 -9.62 -8.28
C ALA A 35 0.47 -9.31 -9.54
N PHE A 36 0.11 -9.93 -10.66
CA PHE A 36 0.72 -9.66 -11.96
C PHE A 36 0.46 -8.22 -12.40
N ALA A 37 -0.78 -7.75 -12.31
CA ALA A 37 -1.14 -6.36 -12.63
C ALA A 37 -0.31 -5.37 -11.80
N ALA A 38 -0.15 -5.65 -10.50
CA ALA A 38 0.64 -4.83 -9.60
C ALA A 38 2.12 -4.76 -10.02
N ARG A 39 2.74 -5.91 -10.32
CA ARG A 39 4.14 -5.96 -10.81
C ARG A 39 4.34 -5.24 -12.13
N VAL A 40 3.41 -5.41 -13.08
CA VAL A 40 3.45 -4.67 -14.34
C VAL A 40 3.31 -3.17 -14.09
N ALA A 41 2.41 -2.77 -13.19
CA ALA A 41 2.23 -1.37 -12.82
C ALA A 41 3.52 -0.74 -12.26
N LEU A 42 4.21 -1.46 -11.37
CA LEU A 42 5.50 -1.04 -10.84
C LEU A 42 6.54 -0.83 -11.94
N ALA A 43 6.62 -1.74 -12.92
CA ALA A 43 7.55 -1.61 -14.05
C ALA A 43 7.27 -0.37 -14.93
N THR A 44 6.03 0.08 -14.99
CA THR A 44 5.62 1.25 -15.80
C THR A 44 5.66 2.57 -15.08
N LEU A 45 5.66 2.54 -13.74
CA LEU A 45 5.54 3.73 -12.92
C LEU A 45 6.67 4.76 -13.13
N PRO A 46 7.93 4.35 -13.42
CA PRO A 46 8.98 5.30 -13.80
C PRO A 46 8.61 6.18 -15.00
N GLY A 47 7.69 5.76 -15.86
CA GLY A 47 7.16 6.60 -16.94
C GLY A 47 6.45 7.87 -16.47
N LEU A 48 6.10 8.00 -15.19
CA LEU A 48 5.64 9.26 -14.61
C LEU A 48 6.73 10.33 -14.57
N ALA A 49 8.01 9.94 -14.62
CA ALA A 49 9.17 10.83 -14.73
C ALA A 49 9.52 11.21 -16.18
N GLU A 50 8.82 10.65 -17.16
CA GLU A 50 8.98 11.02 -18.56
C GLU A 50 8.51 12.48 -18.74
N GLN A 51 9.42 13.37 -19.19
CA GLN A 51 9.31 14.85 -19.38
C GLN A 51 10.01 15.76 -18.34
N THR A 52 11.04 15.26 -17.66
CA THR A 52 11.88 16.09 -16.76
C THR A 52 12.67 17.19 -17.46
N GLU A 53 12.94 17.12 -18.77
CA GLU A 53 13.86 18.07 -19.41
C GLU A 53 13.30 19.50 -19.55
N ASN A 54 11.98 19.71 -19.64
CA ASN A 54 11.43 21.06 -19.88
C ASN A 54 10.14 21.42 -19.11
N LYS A 55 9.45 20.47 -18.46
CA LYS A 55 8.17 20.75 -17.78
C LYS A 55 8.14 20.39 -16.29
N GLY A 56 9.14 19.66 -15.81
CA GLY A 56 9.23 19.21 -14.41
C GLY A 56 8.48 17.90 -14.14
N PHE A 57 8.74 17.30 -12.99
CA PHE A 57 8.12 16.06 -12.56
C PHE A 57 6.61 16.25 -12.33
N LEU A 58 5.77 15.35 -12.86
CA LEU A 58 4.30 15.37 -12.73
C LEU A 58 3.62 16.66 -13.25
N TRP A 59 4.25 17.35 -14.20
CA TRP A 59 3.76 18.62 -14.77
C TRP A 59 2.33 18.58 -15.35
N TYR A 60 1.87 17.39 -15.75
CA TYR A 60 0.55 17.15 -16.31
C TYR A 60 -0.57 17.16 -15.26
N TRP A 61 -0.24 17.21 -13.97
CA TRP A 61 -1.19 17.50 -12.89
C TRP A 61 -1.05 18.95 -12.43
N GLN A 62 -2.20 19.53 -12.07
CA GLN A 62 -2.25 20.81 -11.38
C GLN A 62 -1.50 20.70 -10.06
N GLU A 63 -0.71 21.72 -9.73
CA GLU A 63 0.21 21.70 -8.59
C GLU A 63 -0.50 21.40 -7.26
N GLU A 64 -1.67 22.01 -7.06
CA GLU A 64 -2.51 21.83 -5.88
C GLU A 64 -3.00 20.38 -5.67
N ASP A 65 -3.14 19.62 -6.76
CA ASP A 65 -3.63 18.23 -6.74
C ASP A 65 -2.52 17.17 -6.85
N ARG A 66 -1.26 17.58 -7.11
CA ARG A 66 -0.14 16.66 -7.40
C ARG A 66 0.08 15.67 -6.26
N GLU A 67 0.21 16.17 -5.03
CA GLU A 67 0.45 15.33 -3.84
C GLU A 67 -0.71 14.34 -3.65
N ARG A 68 -1.96 14.78 -3.86
CA ARG A 68 -3.14 13.92 -3.72
C ARG A 68 -3.16 12.82 -4.77
N HIS A 69 -2.95 13.15 -6.04
CA HIS A 69 -2.93 12.17 -7.12
C HIS A 69 -1.79 11.17 -6.96
N LEU A 70 -0.60 11.67 -6.63
CA LEU A 70 0.56 10.83 -6.39
C LEU A 70 0.34 9.88 -5.22
N LEU A 71 -0.22 10.38 -4.10
CA LEU A 71 -0.52 9.53 -2.96
C LEU A 71 -1.50 8.42 -3.32
N VAL A 72 -2.55 8.73 -4.07
CA VAL A 72 -3.53 7.72 -4.52
C VAL A 72 -2.82 6.65 -5.35
N VAL A 73 -1.94 7.03 -6.28
CA VAL A 73 -1.14 6.10 -7.10
C VAL A 73 -0.20 5.24 -6.24
N CYS A 74 0.41 5.81 -5.21
CA CYS A 74 1.32 5.07 -4.33
C CYS A 74 0.56 4.07 -3.44
N HIS A 75 -0.51 4.54 -2.78
CA HIS A 75 -1.38 3.68 -1.98
C HIS A 75 -2.06 2.59 -2.82
N ALA A 76 -2.38 2.88 -4.08
CA ALA A 76 -2.95 1.92 -5.01
C ALA A 76 -2.09 0.67 -5.14
N LEU A 77 -0.79 0.89 -5.35
CA LEU A 77 0.18 -0.18 -5.50
C LEU A 77 0.40 -0.87 -4.15
N GLN A 78 0.55 -0.13 -3.07
CA GLN A 78 0.67 -0.73 -1.74
C GLN A 78 -0.51 -1.66 -1.40
N LEU A 79 -1.74 -1.23 -1.70
CA LEU A 79 -2.95 -2.02 -1.51
C LEU A 79 -2.96 -3.30 -2.36
N ALA A 80 -2.60 -3.19 -3.64
CA ALA A 80 -2.51 -4.34 -4.53
C ALA A 80 -1.47 -5.38 -4.03
N TRP A 81 -0.36 -4.92 -3.45
CA TRP A 81 0.61 -5.79 -2.79
C TRP A 81 0.07 -6.42 -1.50
N SER A 82 -0.70 -5.68 -0.68
CA SER A 82 -1.28 -6.25 0.54
C SER A 82 -2.26 -7.38 0.25
N LEU A 83 -3.19 -7.16 -0.69
CA LEU A 83 -4.26 -8.10 -1.02
C LEU A 83 -3.76 -9.41 -1.67
N THR A 84 -2.48 -9.46 -2.05
CA THR A 84 -1.83 -10.63 -2.66
C THR A 84 -1.02 -11.45 -1.67
N VAL A 85 -0.63 -10.86 -0.54
CA VAL A 85 0.25 -11.49 0.48
C VAL A 85 -0.54 -12.01 1.68
N ASP A 86 -1.57 -11.29 2.12
CA ASP A 86 -2.53 -11.75 3.12
C ASP A 86 -3.92 -11.28 2.68
N HIS A 87 -4.89 -12.18 2.52
CA HIS A 87 -6.26 -11.74 2.32
C HIS A 87 -6.71 -11.09 3.63
N VAL A 88 -6.79 -9.77 3.63
CA VAL A 88 -7.25 -8.99 4.76
C VAL A 88 -8.71 -8.61 4.45
N PRO A 89 -9.72 -9.33 5.01
CA PRO A 89 -11.12 -9.08 4.69
C PRO A 89 -11.51 -7.65 5.08
N GLY A 90 -12.33 -7.01 4.25
CA GLY A 90 -12.91 -5.69 4.53
C GLY A 90 -12.03 -4.50 4.13
N LEU A 91 -10.88 -4.72 3.49
CA LEU A 91 -10.17 -3.66 2.79
C LEU A 91 -10.83 -3.42 1.43
N ARG A 92 -11.76 -2.48 1.41
CA ARG A 92 -12.25 -1.91 0.15
C ARG A 92 -11.37 -0.73 -0.20
N ALA A 93 -10.97 -0.60 -1.46
CA ALA A 93 -10.44 0.65 -1.92
C ALA A 93 -11.49 1.74 -1.74
N ASP A 94 -11.00 2.92 -1.41
CA ASP A 94 -11.84 4.09 -1.29
C ASP A 94 -12.54 4.33 -2.63
N ALA A 95 -13.87 4.44 -2.64
CA ALA A 95 -14.63 4.74 -3.85
C ALA A 95 -14.14 6.06 -4.51
N LYS A 96 -13.50 6.96 -3.74
CA LYS A 96 -12.82 8.14 -4.26
C LYS A 96 -11.56 7.83 -5.09
N ALA A 97 -10.83 6.75 -4.79
CA ALA A 97 -9.71 6.29 -5.61
C ALA A 97 -10.18 5.87 -7.01
N ALA A 98 -11.40 5.32 -7.12
CA ALA A 98 -12.06 4.96 -8.38
C ALA A 98 -12.52 6.19 -9.21
N ASP A 99 -12.72 7.35 -8.59
CA ASP A 99 -13.05 8.61 -9.30
C ASP A 99 -11.79 9.30 -9.84
N VAL A 100 -10.70 9.25 -9.07
CA VAL A 100 -9.36 9.74 -9.45
C VAL A 100 -8.89 9.08 -10.76
N VAL A 101 -9.21 7.81 -10.99
CA VAL A 101 -8.93 7.03 -12.23
C VAL A 101 -9.26 7.75 -13.54
N ARG A 102 -10.32 8.56 -13.53
CA ARG A 102 -10.78 9.28 -14.73
C ARG A 102 -9.96 10.53 -15.01
N THR A 103 -9.42 11.17 -13.96
CA THR A 103 -8.68 12.44 -14.04
C THR A 103 -7.17 12.25 -14.09
N VAL A 104 -6.64 11.07 -13.75
CA VAL A 104 -5.20 10.82 -13.81
C VAL A 104 -4.73 10.40 -15.22
N ALA A 105 -3.51 10.82 -15.61
CA ALA A 105 -2.86 10.47 -16.86
C ALA A 105 -2.91 8.96 -17.16
N ALA A 106 -2.98 8.59 -18.45
CA ALA A 106 -3.06 7.19 -18.90
C ALA A 106 -1.98 6.27 -18.31
N ARG A 107 -0.80 6.81 -17.98
CA ARG A 107 0.32 6.08 -17.35
C ARG A 107 0.04 5.76 -15.87
N ALA A 108 -0.63 6.63 -15.13
CA ALA A 108 -1.05 6.39 -13.75
C ALA A 108 -2.31 5.51 -13.65
N ARG A 109 -3.06 5.35 -14.75
CA ARG A 109 -4.16 4.38 -14.82
C ARG A 109 -3.71 2.97 -14.51
N VAL A 110 -2.44 2.60 -14.75
CA VAL A 110 -1.92 1.25 -14.51
C VAL A 110 -1.91 0.89 -13.02
N ALA A 111 -1.40 1.78 -12.17
CA ALA A 111 -1.37 1.61 -10.71
C ALA A 111 -2.78 1.47 -10.14
N ILE A 112 -3.70 2.26 -10.68
CA ILE A 112 -5.10 2.29 -10.31
C ILE A 112 -5.86 1.04 -10.78
N VAL A 113 -5.54 0.55 -11.97
CA VAL A 113 -6.09 -0.70 -12.51
C VAL A 113 -5.69 -1.89 -11.63
N ALA A 114 -4.50 -1.86 -11.02
CA ALA A 114 -4.11 -2.85 -10.01
C ALA A 114 -5.00 -2.81 -8.75
N ILE A 115 -5.49 -1.63 -8.31
CA ILE A 115 -6.50 -1.54 -7.24
C ILE A 115 -7.80 -2.22 -7.66
N VAL A 116 -8.31 -1.92 -8.86
CA VAL A 116 -9.57 -2.50 -9.34
C VAL A 116 -9.47 -4.02 -9.37
N ALA A 117 -8.31 -4.57 -9.74
CA ALA A 117 -8.05 -6.00 -9.65
C ALA A 117 -8.09 -6.53 -8.22
N ALA A 118 -7.62 -5.73 -7.27
CA ALA A 118 -7.53 -6.08 -5.87
C ALA A 118 -8.90 -5.98 -5.16
N ASP A 119 -9.68 -4.92 -5.38
CA ASP A 119 -11.07 -4.76 -4.92
C ASP A 119 -11.99 -5.86 -5.43
N ALA A 120 -11.74 -6.30 -6.66
CA ALA A 120 -12.51 -7.35 -7.28
C ALA A 120 -12.47 -8.63 -6.42
N ILE A 121 -11.38 -8.91 -5.71
CA ILE A 121 -11.20 -10.11 -4.86
C ILE A 121 -12.26 -10.19 -3.74
N ASP A 122 -12.83 -9.06 -3.29
CA ASP A 122 -13.86 -8.98 -2.24
C ASP A 122 -15.31 -9.08 -2.78
N ALA A 123 -15.50 -9.03 -4.10
CA ALA A 123 -16.81 -9.15 -4.76
C ALA A 123 -17.17 -10.61 -5.13
N ALA A 124 -18.41 -10.87 -5.56
CA ALA A 124 -18.83 -12.20 -6.03
C ALA A 124 -17.81 -12.81 -7.03
N VAL A 125 -17.36 -14.05 -6.75
CA VAL A 125 -16.15 -14.70 -7.33
C VAL A 125 -16.04 -14.60 -8.86
N ALA A 126 -17.15 -14.69 -9.59
CA ALA A 126 -17.12 -14.62 -11.05
C ALA A 126 -16.90 -13.19 -11.60
N ARG A 127 -17.52 -12.18 -10.98
CA ARG A 127 -17.31 -10.76 -11.34
C ARG A 127 -15.91 -10.32 -10.94
N ALA A 128 -15.47 -10.77 -9.76
CA ALA A 128 -14.12 -10.59 -9.24
C ALA A 128 -13.05 -11.00 -10.27
N THR A 129 -13.21 -12.22 -10.78
CA THR A 129 -12.27 -12.84 -11.71
C THR A 129 -12.18 -12.10 -13.04
N ARG A 130 -13.32 -11.68 -13.62
CA ARG A 130 -13.32 -10.93 -14.87
C ARG A 130 -12.64 -9.56 -14.73
N ALA A 131 -12.95 -8.84 -13.65
CA ALA A 131 -12.39 -7.50 -13.42
C ALA A 131 -10.86 -7.56 -13.20
N ALA A 132 -10.37 -8.49 -12.37
CA ALA A 132 -8.94 -8.66 -12.14
C ALA A 132 -8.15 -9.02 -13.40
N ARG A 133 -8.71 -9.86 -14.28
CA ARG A 133 -8.08 -10.19 -15.56
C ARG A 133 -8.07 -9.00 -16.53
N ALA A 134 -9.21 -8.32 -16.69
CA ALA A 134 -9.29 -7.15 -17.56
C ALA A 134 -8.27 -6.09 -17.16
N ALA A 135 -8.17 -5.85 -15.85
CA ALA A 135 -7.18 -4.96 -15.26
C ALA A 135 -5.73 -5.39 -15.55
N ALA A 136 -5.40 -6.65 -15.30
CA ALA A 136 -4.09 -7.20 -15.62
C ALA A 136 -3.73 -7.08 -17.11
N THR A 137 -4.68 -7.32 -18.01
CA THR A 137 -4.51 -7.13 -19.45
C THR A 137 -4.26 -5.67 -19.80
N ASP A 138 -5.04 -4.74 -19.25
CA ASP A 138 -4.87 -3.31 -19.49
C ASP A 138 -3.50 -2.83 -19.01
N ALA A 139 -3.04 -3.30 -17.85
CA ALA A 139 -1.74 -2.97 -17.33
C ALA A 139 -0.61 -3.41 -18.26
N ALA A 140 -0.66 -4.65 -18.76
CA ALA A 140 0.32 -5.18 -19.70
C ALA A 140 0.37 -4.35 -21.00
N VAL A 141 -0.80 -3.99 -21.53
CA VAL A 141 -0.91 -3.20 -22.77
C VAL A 141 -0.33 -1.80 -22.59
N VAL A 142 -0.63 -1.13 -21.49
CA VAL A 142 -0.04 0.19 -21.20
C VAL A 142 1.47 0.06 -21.03
N ALA A 143 1.96 -0.99 -20.39
CA ALA A 143 3.38 -1.21 -20.19
C ALA A 143 4.18 -1.32 -21.48
N VAL A 144 3.72 -2.13 -22.42
CA VAL A 144 4.39 -2.25 -23.73
C VAL A 144 4.20 -1.02 -24.62
N THR A 145 3.20 -0.18 -24.32
CA THR A 145 3.03 1.12 -25.01
C THR A 145 4.00 2.16 -24.45
N PHE A 146 4.35 2.05 -23.16
CA PHE A 146 5.37 2.84 -22.51
C PHE A 146 6.78 2.42 -22.97
N ASP A 147 7.07 1.13 -22.94
CA ASP A 147 8.36 0.58 -23.40
C ASP A 147 8.18 -0.83 -23.95
N HIS A 148 8.41 -0.99 -25.26
CA HIS A 148 8.30 -2.29 -25.93
C HIS A 148 9.25 -3.35 -25.37
N ARG A 149 10.36 -2.95 -24.72
CA ARG A 149 11.29 -3.88 -24.06
C ARG A 149 10.64 -4.65 -22.92
N LEU A 150 9.55 -4.13 -22.34
CA LEU A 150 8.80 -4.83 -21.29
C LEU A 150 8.00 -6.02 -21.83
N MET A 151 7.84 -6.18 -23.14
CA MET A 151 7.02 -7.24 -23.72
C MET A 151 7.53 -8.65 -23.37
N ASP A 152 8.82 -8.89 -23.55
CA ASP A 152 9.43 -10.19 -23.26
C ASP A 152 9.43 -10.48 -21.76
N TRP A 153 9.68 -9.44 -20.95
CA TRP A 153 9.55 -9.55 -19.50
C TRP A 153 8.13 -9.89 -19.07
N ILE A 154 7.10 -9.25 -19.66
CA ILE A 154 5.69 -9.55 -19.37
C ILE A 154 5.35 -11.01 -19.74
N ARG A 155 5.83 -11.50 -20.89
CA ARG A 155 5.64 -12.91 -21.28
C ARG A 155 6.33 -13.88 -20.32
N ALA A 156 7.52 -13.53 -19.84
CA ALA A 156 8.22 -14.29 -18.80
C ALA A 156 7.45 -14.27 -17.47
N GLU A 157 6.91 -13.12 -17.06
CA GLU A 157 6.07 -12.98 -15.87
C GLU A 157 4.80 -13.83 -15.96
N LEU A 158 4.10 -13.86 -17.10
CA LEU A 158 2.93 -14.73 -17.32
C LEU A 158 3.31 -16.22 -17.22
N THR A 159 4.49 -16.58 -17.71
CA THR A 159 5.01 -17.96 -17.61
C THR A 159 5.31 -18.35 -16.18
N ARG A 160 5.90 -17.44 -15.38
CA ARG A 160 6.08 -17.61 -13.93
C ARG A 160 4.74 -17.70 -13.20
N LEU A 161 3.81 -16.82 -13.55
CA LEU A 161 2.48 -16.75 -12.94
C LEU A 161 1.72 -18.07 -13.09
N ALA A 162 1.80 -18.70 -14.27
CA ALA A 162 1.19 -20.00 -14.54
C ALA A 162 1.77 -21.12 -13.67
N LYS A 163 3.08 -21.08 -13.37
CA LYS A 163 3.76 -22.07 -12.52
C LYS A 163 3.56 -21.85 -11.02
N ALA A 164 3.23 -20.62 -10.61
CA ALA A 164 3.13 -20.28 -9.20
C ALA A 164 1.86 -20.87 -8.55
N ARG A 165 2.02 -21.52 -7.39
CA ARG A 165 0.88 -22.11 -6.64
C ARG A 165 -0.18 -21.09 -6.21
N ASN A 166 0.23 -19.87 -5.89
CA ASN A 166 -0.63 -18.77 -5.45
C ASN A 166 0.08 -17.42 -5.67
N ALA A 167 -0.61 -16.31 -5.39
CA ALA A 167 -0.11 -14.95 -5.62
C ALA A 167 1.16 -14.64 -4.79
N ASP A 168 1.17 -15.04 -3.52
CA ASP A 168 2.30 -14.84 -2.63
C ASP A 168 3.55 -15.64 -3.07
N ALA A 169 3.40 -16.88 -3.51
CA ALA A 169 4.50 -17.66 -4.08
C ALA A 169 5.02 -17.05 -5.39
N TYR A 170 4.13 -16.49 -6.21
CA TYR A 170 4.51 -15.74 -7.41
C TYR A 170 5.37 -14.53 -7.05
N LEU A 171 4.94 -13.69 -6.11
CA LEU A 171 5.68 -12.49 -5.71
C LEU A 171 7.03 -12.81 -5.07
N ARG A 172 7.10 -13.86 -4.23
CA ARG A 172 8.35 -14.27 -3.56
C ARG A 172 9.39 -14.87 -4.51
N ALA A 173 8.95 -15.52 -5.58
CA ALA A 173 9.83 -16.18 -6.56
C ALA A 173 10.10 -15.32 -7.81
N ALA A 174 9.60 -14.08 -7.83
CA ALA A 174 9.75 -13.22 -8.99
C ALA A 174 11.12 -12.55 -9.02
N ASP A 175 11.60 -12.26 -10.23
CA ASP A 175 12.84 -11.51 -10.44
C ASP A 175 12.65 -10.03 -10.10
N PRO A 176 13.73 -9.25 -9.94
CA PRO A 176 13.68 -7.80 -10.00
C PRO A 176 12.92 -7.28 -11.23
N VAL A 177 12.33 -6.10 -11.11
CA VAL A 177 11.76 -5.39 -12.24
C VAL A 177 12.90 -4.99 -13.18
N PRO A 178 12.74 -5.04 -14.52
CA PRO A 178 13.78 -4.63 -15.45
C PRO A 178 14.24 -3.21 -15.14
N GLU A 179 15.55 -3.00 -15.10
CA GLU A 179 16.11 -1.68 -14.90
C GLU A 179 15.68 -0.75 -16.05
N HIS A 180 15.19 0.43 -15.70
CA HIS A 180 14.72 1.41 -16.67
C HIS A 180 15.40 2.76 -16.39
N PRO A 181 15.89 3.50 -17.40
CA PRO A 181 16.59 4.78 -17.21
C PRO A 181 15.79 5.82 -16.41
N LEU A 182 14.46 5.75 -16.46
CA LEU A 182 13.56 6.64 -15.71
C LEU A 182 13.37 6.26 -14.23
N GLN A 183 13.89 5.13 -13.75
CA GLN A 183 13.75 4.74 -12.34
C GLN A 183 14.46 5.73 -11.42
N ALA A 184 15.72 6.07 -11.69
CA ALA A 184 16.45 7.03 -10.88
C ALA A 184 15.82 8.44 -10.89
N PRO A 185 15.45 9.02 -12.05
CA PRO A 185 14.68 10.27 -12.11
C PRO A 185 13.34 10.21 -11.38
N PHE A 186 12.63 9.09 -11.45
CA PHE A 186 11.38 8.89 -10.73
C PHE A 186 11.59 8.91 -9.21
N LEU A 187 12.55 8.14 -8.70
CA LEU A 187 12.89 8.12 -7.28
C LEU A 187 13.38 9.49 -6.79
N ALA A 188 14.20 10.19 -7.58
CA ALA A 188 14.62 11.55 -7.28
C ALA A 188 13.44 12.54 -7.26
N GLY A 189 12.52 12.41 -8.22
CA GLY A 189 11.29 13.20 -8.28
C GLY A 189 10.41 13.00 -7.05
N LEU A 190 10.27 11.77 -6.57
CA LEU A 190 9.56 11.47 -5.32
C LEU A 190 10.23 12.12 -4.11
N ARG A 191 11.57 12.00 -3.98
CA ARG A 191 12.33 12.63 -2.89
C ARG A 191 12.31 14.16 -2.93
N GLY A 192 12.04 14.75 -4.09
CA GLY A 192 11.87 16.18 -4.25
C GLY A 192 10.50 16.70 -3.80
N ILE A 193 9.52 15.83 -3.56
CA ILE A 193 8.18 16.23 -3.09
C ILE A 193 8.14 16.10 -1.56
N PRO A 194 7.70 17.14 -0.82
CA PRO A 194 7.64 17.10 0.63
C PRO A 194 6.88 15.88 1.15
N SER A 195 7.46 15.14 2.09
CA SER A 195 6.90 13.94 2.73
C SER A 195 6.78 12.70 1.83
N PHE A 196 7.33 12.66 0.61
CA PHE A 196 7.26 11.47 -0.25
C PHE A 196 8.51 10.56 -0.19
N GLU A 197 9.42 10.82 0.73
CA GLU A 197 10.65 10.04 0.94
C GLU A 197 10.34 8.57 1.23
N TYR A 198 9.33 8.31 2.07
CA TYR A 198 8.81 6.96 2.35
C TYR A 198 8.51 6.19 1.06
N TRP A 199 7.86 6.85 0.09
CA TRP A 199 7.46 6.20 -1.16
C TRP A 199 8.65 5.93 -2.06
N ALA A 200 9.64 6.84 -2.10
CA ALA A 200 10.86 6.59 -2.85
C ALA A 200 11.57 5.33 -2.37
N ASP A 201 11.70 5.17 -1.04
CA ASP A 201 12.35 4.00 -0.45
C ASP A 201 11.50 2.73 -0.63
N TRP A 202 10.17 2.85 -0.48
CA TRP A 202 9.24 1.77 -0.75
C TRP A 202 9.36 1.25 -2.19
N PHE A 203 9.37 2.15 -3.20
CA PHE A 203 9.51 1.77 -4.60
C PHE A 203 10.88 1.19 -4.91
N GLN A 204 11.95 1.77 -4.36
CA GLN A 204 13.30 1.25 -4.52
C GLN A 204 13.38 -0.21 -4.04
N ASP A 205 12.86 -0.50 -2.85
CA ASP A 205 12.80 -1.86 -2.32
C ASP A 205 11.99 -2.81 -3.20
N ARG A 206 10.94 -2.31 -3.89
CA ARG A 206 10.16 -3.13 -4.83
C ARG A 206 10.88 -3.36 -6.15
N PHE A 207 11.59 -2.38 -6.69
CA PHE A 207 12.41 -2.56 -7.90
C PHE A 207 13.51 -3.60 -7.66
N GLU A 208 14.15 -3.53 -6.49
CA GLU A 208 15.18 -4.47 -6.03
C GLU A 208 14.60 -5.81 -5.53
N ASN A 209 13.27 -5.96 -5.53
CA ASN A 209 12.55 -7.15 -5.08
C ASN A 209 12.90 -7.60 -3.65
N LYS A 210 13.16 -6.65 -2.74
CA LYS A 210 13.39 -6.95 -1.33
C LYS A 210 12.15 -7.59 -0.70
N PRO A 211 12.25 -8.48 0.28
CA PRO A 211 11.08 -8.95 1.03
C PRO A 211 10.32 -7.79 1.69
N ILE A 212 9.00 -7.88 1.78
CA ILE A 212 8.15 -6.90 2.48
C ILE A 212 7.76 -7.42 3.86
N ASP A 213 7.84 -6.58 4.88
CA ASP A 213 7.28 -6.88 6.19
C ASP A 213 5.76 -6.85 6.11
N ARG A 214 5.14 -8.02 6.34
CA ARG A 214 3.69 -8.21 6.19
C ARG A 214 2.88 -7.45 7.23
N GLU A 215 3.41 -7.32 8.45
CA GLU A 215 2.71 -6.61 9.52
C GLU A 215 2.75 -5.10 9.28
N ILE A 216 3.88 -4.58 8.81
CA ILE A 216 3.98 -3.18 8.37
C ILE A 216 3.04 -2.93 7.19
N LEU A 217 3.06 -3.80 6.17
CA LEU A 217 2.18 -3.67 4.99
C LEU A 217 0.70 -3.69 5.37
N LYS A 218 0.31 -4.58 6.29
CA LYS A 218 -1.08 -4.69 6.75
C LYS A 218 -1.52 -3.44 7.51
N LYS A 219 -0.65 -2.85 8.33
CA LYS A 219 -0.94 -1.61 9.05
C LYS A 219 -0.97 -0.39 8.11
N SER A 220 -0.07 -0.34 7.13
CA SER A 220 0.03 0.79 6.20
C SER A 220 -1.18 0.90 5.29
N VAL A 221 -1.80 -0.23 4.91
CA VAL A 221 -3.06 -0.21 4.16
C VAL A 221 -4.30 0.03 5.04
N ARG A 222 -4.23 -0.26 6.34
CA ARG A 222 -5.30 -0.01 7.33
C ARG A 222 -5.05 1.30 8.07
N LEU A 223 -4.97 2.40 7.32
CA LEU A 223 -4.83 3.73 7.90
C LEU A 223 -6.01 4.01 8.87
N PRO A 224 -5.73 4.48 10.10
CA PRO A 224 -6.77 4.99 10.99
C PRO A 224 -7.57 6.10 10.30
N GLU A 225 -8.89 6.15 10.54
CA GLU A 225 -9.77 7.14 9.90
C GLU A 225 -9.33 8.57 10.25
N GLU A 226 -8.79 8.77 11.45
CA GLU A 226 -8.22 10.02 11.91
C GLU A 226 -7.06 10.48 11.03
N ILE A 227 -6.26 9.56 10.51
CA ILE A 227 -5.12 9.87 9.62
C ILE A 227 -5.60 10.08 8.18
N ARG A 228 -6.59 9.28 7.72
CA ARG A 228 -7.13 9.38 6.35
C ARG A 228 -7.68 10.76 6.01
N VAL A 229 -8.25 11.46 6.98
CA VAL A 229 -8.84 12.79 6.78
C VAL A 229 -7.82 13.95 6.82
N GLN A 230 -6.57 13.70 7.24
CA GLN A 230 -5.56 14.75 7.46
C GLN A 230 -4.74 15.11 6.20
N GLY A 231 -5.07 14.52 5.05
CA GLY A 231 -4.44 14.82 3.77
C GLY A 231 -3.07 14.15 3.56
N PRO A 232 -2.42 14.37 2.38
CA PRO A 232 -1.33 13.52 1.94
C PRO A 232 -0.10 13.50 2.84
N ARG A 233 0.30 14.68 3.34
CA ARG A 233 1.52 14.81 4.16
C ARG A 233 1.41 14.11 5.51
N ALA A 234 0.23 14.16 6.14
CA ALA A 234 -0.01 13.49 7.41
C ALA A 234 -0.02 11.96 7.25
N ILE A 235 -0.64 11.47 6.17
CA ILE A 235 -0.61 10.05 5.80
C ILE A 235 0.84 9.59 5.59
N ASN A 236 1.61 10.32 4.79
CA ASN A 236 2.99 9.91 4.51
C ASN A 236 3.89 9.92 5.75
N ARG A 237 3.72 10.90 6.65
CA ARG A 237 4.43 10.92 7.93
C ARG A 237 4.11 9.69 8.76
N TYR A 238 2.82 9.36 8.90
CA TYR A 238 2.39 8.14 9.59
C TYR A 238 3.01 6.87 8.98
N LEU A 239 3.09 6.81 7.64
CA LEU A 239 3.70 5.67 6.94
C LEU A 239 5.21 5.57 7.17
N ALA A 240 5.91 6.71 7.21
CA ALA A 240 7.32 6.78 7.53
C ALA A 240 7.57 6.31 8.98
N ASP A 241 6.81 6.86 9.94
CA ASP A 241 6.87 6.49 11.37
C ASP A 241 6.58 4.99 11.55
N LEU A 242 5.65 4.43 10.78
CA LEU A 242 5.32 3.00 10.82
C LEU A 242 6.42 2.09 10.25
N ALA A 243 7.19 2.60 9.28
CA ALA A 243 8.28 1.87 8.63
C ALA A 243 9.57 1.90 9.47
N GLU A 244 9.79 3.00 10.18
CA GLU A 244 10.71 3.01 11.31
C GLU A 244 10.16 2.05 12.37
N LYS A 245 11.00 1.12 12.85
CA LYS A 245 10.54 0.08 13.79
C LYS A 245 10.06 0.73 15.09
N GLU A 246 8.77 1.03 15.20
CA GLU A 246 8.20 1.58 16.42
C GLU A 246 8.30 0.59 17.59
N GLU A 247 8.97 1.03 18.65
CA GLU A 247 8.59 0.66 20.00
C GLU A 247 7.13 1.05 20.20
N LYS A 248 6.25 0.04 20.32
CA LYS A 248 4.81 0.24 20.54
C LYS A 248 4.57 1.33 21.59
N ILE A 249 3.86 2.41 21.22
CA ILE A 249 3.38 3.41 22.17
C ILE A 249 2.40 2.72 23.13
N LYS A 250 2.87 2.37 24.33
CA LYS A 250 2.07 1.77 25.42
C LYS A 250 1.46 2.88 26.27
N ARG A 251 0.72 3.81 25.66
CA ARG A 251 0.08 4.94 26.35
C ARG A 251 -1.41 4.94 26.11
N VAL A 252 -2.19 5.07 27.17
CA VAL A 252 -3.65 5.17 27.15
C VAL A 252 -4.06 6.43 27.90
N ARG A 253 -5.04 7.17 27.38
CA ARG A 253 -5.69 8.27 28.11
C ARG A 253 -6.95 7.75 28.78
N ALA A 254 -7.03 7.85 30.10
CA ALA A 254 -8.23 7.60 30.87
C ALA A 254 -8.89 8.93 31.26
N ILE A 255 -10.20 9.06 31.05
CA ILE A 255 -10.98 10.26 31.40
C ILE A 255 -12.05 9.83 32.40
N PHE A 256 -12.01 10.38 33.62
CA PHE A 256 -12.99 10.11 34.66
C PHE A 256 -14.12 11.15 34.60
N ILE A 257 -15.34 10.70 34.32
CA ILE A 257 -16.53 11.54 34.18
C ILE A 257 -17.53 11.18 35.28
N GLY A 258 -18.09 12.19 35.93
CA GLY A 258 -19.10 12.03 36.98
C GLY A 258 -19.45 13.36 37.62
N ASN A 259 -20.55 13.43 38.35
CA ASN A 259 -21.00 14.64 39.05
C ASN A 259 -19.95 15.15 40.06
N GLY A 260 -20.10 16.41 40.49
CA GLY A 260 -19.34 16.95 41.63
C GLY A 260 -19.42 15.98 42.81
N GLU A 261 -18.30 15.74 43.49
CA GLU A 261 -18.21 14.85 44.67
C GLU A 261 -18.44 13.35 44.43
N ALA A 262 -18.55 12.89 43.17
CA ALA A 262 -18.68 11.45 42.85
C ALA A 262 -17.42 10.59 43.16
N GLY A 263 -16.47 11.10 43.94
CA GLY A 263 -15.27 10.34 44.34
C GLY A 263 -14.21 10.17 43.24
N LYS A 264 -14.23 10.96 42.17
CA LYS A 264 -13.24 10.87 41.07
C LYS A 264 -11.80 11.02 41.58
N THR A 265 -11.58 11.99 42.46
CA THR A 265 -10.26 12.28 43.05
C THR A 265 -9.80 11.14 43.94
N SER A 266 -10.70 10.60 44.76
CA SER A 266 -10.44 9.44 45.62
C SER A 266 -10.11 8.18 44.80
N LEU A 267 -10.76 7.97 43.64
CA LEU A 267 -10.46 6.85 42.75
C LEU A 267 -9.09 6.98 42.09
N ILE A 268 -8.70 8.19 41.66
CA ILE A 268 -7.37 8.42 41.08
C ILE A 268 -6.28 8.17 42.14
N GLN A 269 -6.48 8.66 43.37
CA GLN A 269 -5.56 8.41 44.50
C GLN A 269 -5.41 6.92 44.79
N ALA A 270 -6.52 6.19 44.85
CA ALA A 270 -6.50 4.74 45.06
C ALA A 270 -5.76 4.00 43.93
N LEU A 271 -5.93 4.41 42.67
CA LEU A 271 -5.21 3.83 41.53
C LEU A 271 -3.70 4.11 41.58
N ASN A 272 -3.30 5.26 42.12
CA ASN A 272 -1.90 5.61 42.35
C ASN A 272 -1.30 4.94 43.61
N GLY A 273 -2.10 4.23 44.41
CA GLY A 273 -1.68 3.64 45.68
C GLY A 273 -1.52 4.66 46.82
N GLU A 274 -2.11 5.85 46.67
CA GLU A 274 -2.15 6.89 47.69
C GLU A 274 -3.21 6.55 48.75
N ALA A 275 -2.98 6.98 50.00
CA ALA A 275 -3.92 6.77 51.08
C ALA A 275 -5.15 7.65 50.88
N VAL A 276 -6.32 7.03 50.70
CA VAL A 276 -7.60 7.73 50.60
C VAL A 276 -8.15 7.96 52.00
N THR A 277 -8.27 9.21 52.42
CA THR A 277 -8.91 9.60 53.69
C THR A 277 -10.39 9.90 53.46
N GLU A 278 -11.25 9.29 54.29
CA GLU A 278 -12.70 9.48 54.24
C GLU A 278 -13.04 10.95 54.57
N GLY A 279 -13.76 11.63 53.66
CA GLY A 279 -14.14 13.04 53.81
C GLY A 279 -13.05 14.08 53.54
N GLY A 280 -11.87 13.68 53.03
CA GLY A 280 -10.71 14.56 52.91
C GLY A 280 -10.51 15.29 51.57
N THR A 281 -11.23 14.91 50.51
CA THR A 281 -11.05 15.52 49.18
C THR A 281 -12.25 16.38 48.82
N ASP A 282 -12.14 17.68 49.09
CA ASP A 282 -13.05 18.70 48.55
C ASP A 282 -13.11 18.63 47.01
N MET A 283 -14.18 19.21 46.46
CA MET A 283 -14.42 19.26 45.02
C MET A 283 -13.17 19.77 44.27
N THR A 284 -12.61 18.95 43.39
CA THR A 284 -11.49 19.39 42.54
C THR A 284 -12.02 20.36 41.48
N TYR A 285 -11.68 21.63 41.61
CA TYR A 285 -11.97 22.65 40.60
C TYR A 285 -10.94 22.58 39.46
N GLY A 286 -11.39 22.46 38.22
CA GLY A 286 -10.53 22.46 37.02
C GLY A 286 -10.19 21.08 36.45
N ILE A 287 -9.20 21.03 35.55
CA ILE A 287 -8.73 19.80 34.89
C ILE A 287 -7.42 19.37 35.54
N ALA A 288 -7.42 18.20 36.19
CA ALA A 288 -6.21 17.55 36.69
C ALA A 288 -5.76 16.45 35.73
N ILE A 289 -4.47 16.44 35.35
CA ILE A 289 -3.86 15.41 34.49
C ILE A 289 -2.74 14.74 35.28
N SER A 290 -2.76 13.41 35.32
CA SER A 290 -1.75 12.60 35.99
C SER A 290 -1.24 11.53 35.02
N GLU A 291 0.07 11.30 35.00
CA GLU A 291 0.66 10.20 34.24
C GLU A 291 0.86 8.98 35.14
N TRP A 292 0.39 7.81 34.70
CA TRP A 292 0.48 6.58 35.46
C TRP A 292 1.32 5.53 34.71
N PRO A 293 2.54 5.20 35.18
CA PRO A 293 3.38 4.18 34.55
C PRO A 293 2.87 2.78 34.91
N VAL A 294 2.35 2.05 33.92
CA VAL A 294 1.90 0.67 34.10
C VAL A 294 3.08 -0.28 33.92
N ARG A 295 3.52 -0.96 35.00
CA ARG A 295 4.54 -2.02 34.89
C ARG A 295 3.97 -3.20 34.08
N ALA A 296 4.75 -3.70 33.13
CA ALA A 296 4.39 -4.90 32.39
C ALA A 296 4.27 -6.07 33.38
N ARG A 297 3.06 -6.63 33.51
CA ARG A 297 2.86 -7.90 34.22
C ARG A 297 3.48 -9.00 33.35
N SER A 298 4.54 -9.65 33.82
CA SER A 298 4.95 -10.95 33.28
C SER A 298 3.77 -11.90 33.49
N LEU A 299 3.25 -12.46 32.40
CA LEU A 299 2.32 -13.57 32.48
C LEU A 299 3.02 -14.70 33.26
N PRO A 300 2.39 -15.31 34.28
CA PRO A 300 2.97 -16.48 34.92
C PRO A 300 3.12 -17.59 33.88
N PRO A 301 4.20 -18.38 33.94
CA PRO A 301 4.37 -19.52 33.05
C PRO A 301 3.15 -20.43 33.21
N THR A 302 2.49 -20.75 32.09
CA THR A 302 1.48 -21.80 32.04
C THR A 302 2.11 -23.06 32.61
N SER A 303 1.70 -23.44 33.82
CA SER A 303 2.08 -24.68 34.46
C SER A 303 1.60 -25.83 33.58
N GLY A 304 2.52 -26.40 32.81
CA GLY A 304 2.34 -27.66 32.13
C GLY A 304 2.04 -28.73 33.18
N THR A 305 0.88 -29.35 33.02
CA THR A 305 0.41 -30.49 33.80
C THR A 305 1.48 -31.58 33.83
N SER A 306 2.01 -31.82 35.02
CA SER A 306 2.61 -33.09 35.40
C SER A 306 1.55 -34.18 35.24
N ALA A 307 1.76 -35.08 34.28
CA ALA A 307 1.11 -36.38 34.27
C ALA A 307 2.21 -37.44 34.42
N ALA A 308 2.46 -37.80 35.68
CA ALA A 308 3.01 -39.10 36.00
C ALA A 308 1.87 -40.11 35.96
N ARG A 309 1.95 -41.05 35.01
CA ARG A 309 1.73 -42.50 35.18
C ARG A 309 2.13 -43.21 33.90
#